data_AF-A0A7C4ZRW5-F1
#
_entry.id   AF-A0A7C4ZRW5-F1
#
_cell.length_a   1.000
_cell.length_b   1.000
_cell.length_c   1.000
_cell.angle_alpha   90.00
_cell.angle_beta   90.00
_cell.angle_gamma   90.00
#
_symmetry.space_group_name_H-M   'P 1'
#
loop_
_entity.id
_entity.type
_entity.pdbx_description
1 polymer ?
#
loop_
_entity_poly.entity_id
_entity_poly.type
_entity_poly.pdbx_seq_one_letter_code
_entity_poly.pdbx_strand_id
1 'polypeptide(L)'
;MRIGFLTSIVHPQIKYEAEYLSKRFHVTYMVTPILERKQLLYAFKCLFKNFPEVCTSLLKLKVPPIPQLLPNILISSIILEKGKMHTKKYDLIYAHWLYPAGFIGLMLSKILNCKLILAIWGYDI
;
A
#
# COMPACT_ATOMS: atom_id res chain seq x y z
N MET A 1 -18.13 1.69 -5.03
CA MET A 1 -17.01 1.12 -4.26
C MET A 1 -15.69 1.66 -4.80
N ARG A 2 -14.80 2.10 -3.91
CA ARG A 2 -13.46 2.60 -4.26
C ARG A 2 -12.39 1.63 -3.75
N ILE A 3 -11.52 1.21 -4.65
CA ILE A 3 -10.53 0.16 -4.42
C ILE A 3 -9.13 0.75 -4.57
N GLY A 4 -8.29 0.59 -3.55
CA GLY A 4 -6.85 0.83 -3.64
C GLY A 4 -6.18 -0.44 -4.12
N PHE A 5 -5.75 -0.48 -5.38
CA PHE A 5 -5.16 -1.66 -5.99
C PHE A 5 -3.64 -1.55 -5.96
N LEU A 6 -2.98 -2.39 -5.16
CA LEU A 6 -1.55 -2.35 -4.89
C LEU A 6 -0.85 -3.57 -5.51
N THR A 7 0.31 -3.37 -6.12
CA THR A 7 1.19 -4.45 -6.56
C THR A 7 2.65 -4.12 -6.34
N SER A 8 3.45 -5.14 -6.04
CA SER A 8 4.90 -5.05 -5.90
C SER A 8 5.60 -4.82 -7.25
N ILE A 9 5.07 -5.44 -8.31
CA ILE A 9 5.68 -5.49 -9.64
C ILE A 9 4.63 -5.16 -10.70
N VAL A 10 5.06 -4.53 -11.80
CA VAL A 10 4.23 -4.35 -12.99
C VAL A 10 4.13 -5.67 -13.74
N HIS A 11 3.14 -6.50 -13.38
CA HIS A 11 2.83 -7.71 -14.12
C HIS A 11 1.64 -7.47 -15.05
N PRO A 12 1.70 -7.85 -16.36
CA PRO A 12 0.63 -7.57 -17.32
C PRO A 12 -0.74 -8.09 -16.87
N GLN A 13 -0.79 -9.31 -16.32
CA GLN A 13 -2.04 -9.89 -15.82
C GLN A 13 -2.67 -9.04 -14.71
N ILE A 14 -1.87 -8.57 -13.76
CA ILE A 14 -2.33 -7.75 -12.63
C ILE A 14 -2.84 -6.40 -13.13
N LYS A 15 -2.17 -5.83 -14.12
CA LYS A 15 -2.60 -4.60 -14.78
C LYS A 15 -3.95 -4.79 -15.49
N TYR A 16 -4.13 -5.87 -16.24
CA TYR A 16 -5.40 -6.19 -16.90
C TYR A 16 -6.53 -6.45 -15.90
N GLU A 17 -6.24 -7.09 -14.77
CA GLU A 17 -7.21 -7.28 -13.69
C GLU A 17 -7.68 -5.94 -13.12
N ALA A 18 -6.74 -5.04 -12.82
CA ALA A 18 -7.05 -3.69 -12.36
C ALA A 18 -7.86 -2.88 -13.39
N GLU A 19 -7.51 -2.98 -14.67
CA GLU A 19 -8.24 -2.35 -15.78
C GLU A 19 -9.65 -2.93 -15.97
N TYR A 20 -9.83 -4.22 -15.79
CA TYR A 20 -11.14 -4.85 -15.85
C TYR A 20 -12.02 -4.40 -14.67
N LEU A 21 -11.46 -4.37 -13.46
CA LEU A 21 -12.16 -3.89 -12.27
C LEU A 21 -12.51 -2.40 -12.35
N SER A 22 -11.68 -1.59 -13.00
CA SER A 22 -11.93 -0.14 -13.16
C SER A 22 -13.17 0.17 -14.00
N LYS A 23 -13.62 -0.77 -14.85
CA LYS A 23 -14.88 -0.65 -15.60
C LYS A 23 -16.13 -0.65 -14.71
N ARG A 24 -16.04 -1.21 -13.50
CA ARG A 24 -17.17 -1.34 -12.55
C ARG A 24 -16.96 -0.56 -11.24
N PHE A 25 -15.72 -0.27 -10.87
CA PHE A 25 -15.36 0.34 -9.60
C PHE A 25 -14.36 1.47 -9.77
N HIS A 26 -14.27 2.37 -8.79
CA HIS A 26 -13.24 3.41 -8.77
C HIS A 26 -11.92 2.81 -8.28
N VAL A 27 -11.11 2.31 -9.21
CA VAL A 27 -9.83 1.67 -8.92
C VAL A 27 -8.70 2.71 -9.00
N THR A 28 -7.95 2.85 -7.90
CA THR A 28 -6.65 3.54 -7.89
C THR A 28 -5.56 2.49 -7.98
N TYR A 29 -4.99 2.30 -9.17
CA TYR A 29 -3.88 1.37 -9.39
C TYR A 29 -2.55 2.00 -8.97
N MET A 30 -1.78 1.29 -8.14
CA MET A 30 -0.54 1.77 -7.56
C MET A 30 0.49 0.63 -7.53
N VAL A 31 1.69 0.94 -8.00
CA VAL A 31 2.85 0.05 -7.90
C VAL A 31 3.69 0.55 -6.73
N THR A 32 4.11 -0.35 -5.85
CA THR A 32 4.96 0.04 -4.71
C THR A 32 6.28 0.60 -5.23
N PRO A 33 6.64 1.84 -4.88
CA PRO A 33 7.89 2.42 -5.33
C PRO A 33 9.08 1.68 -4.69
N ILE A 34 10.16 1.57 -5.44
CA ILE A 34 11.46 1.18 -4.89
C ILE A 34 12.03 2.39 -4.15
N LEU A 35 12.38 2.20 -2.88
CA LEU A 35 12.91 3.28 -2.04
C LEU A 35 14.38 3.56 -2.38
N GLU A 36 14.61 4.55 -3.24
CA GLU A 36 15.95 5.02 -3.58
C GLU A 36 16.52 5.97 -2.52
N ARG A 37 17.86 6.05 -2.39
CA ARG A 37 18.54 6.98 -1.46
C ARG A 37 18.08 8.43 -1.61
N LYS A 38 17.87 8.89 -2.86
CA LYS A 38 17.40 10.26 -3.16
C LYS A 38 16.01 10.55 -2.61
N GLN A 39 15.20 9.52 -2.37
CA GLN A 39 13.82 9.64 -1.90
C GLN A 39 13.72 9.56 -0.37
N LEU A 40 14.78 9.20 0.36
CA LEU A 40 14.74 9.02 1.82
C LEU A 40 14.30 10.28 2.56
N LEU A 41 14.86 11.44 2.23
CA LEU A 41 14.47 12.72 2.85
C LEU A 41 12.97 13.00 2.69
N TYR A 42 12.45 12.77 1.48
CA TYR A 42 11.02 12.89 1.21
C TYR A 42 10.20 11.86 1.98
N ALA A 43 10.66 10.61 2.03
CA ALA A 43 10.01 9.52 2.74
C ALA A 43 9.88 9.82 4.24
N PHE A 44 10.95 10.31 4.87
CA PHE A 44 10.91 10.74 6.27
C PHE A 44 9.98 11.93 6.47
N LYS A 45 9.99 12.91 5.57
CA LYS A 45 9.03 14.04 5.62
C LYS A 45 7.58 13.55 5.58
N CYS A 46 7.27 12.60 4.69
CA CYS A 46 5.95 11.97 4.62
C CYS A 46 5.62 11.18 5.89
N LEU A 47 6.59 10.44 6.43
CA LEU A 47 6.41 9.68 7.68
C LEU A 47 6.11 10.60 8.86
N PHE A 48 6.88 11.68 9.04
CA PHE A 48 6.64 12.65 10.13
C PHE A 48 5.27 13.31 10.01
N LYS A 49 4.82 13.59 8.78
CA LYS A 49 3.49 14.17 8.55
C LYS A 49 2.35 13.20 8.92
N ASN A 50 2.55 11.90 8.74
CA ASN A 50 1.55 10.85 9.01
C ASN A 50 1.92 10.01 10.23
N PHE A 51 2.76 10.57 11.12
CA PHE A 51 3.35 9.84 12.23
C PHE A 51 2.29 9.27 13.18
N PRO A 52 1.25 10.03 13.58
CA PRO A 52 0.20 9.51 14.46
C PRO A 52 -0.54 8.30 13.86
N GLU A 53 -0.91 8.37 12.58
CA GLU A 53 -1.64 7.31 11.88
C GLU A 53 -0.77 6.07 11.69
N VAL A 54 0.51 6.25 11.37
CA VAL A 54 1.47 5.15 11.23
C VAL A 54 1.68 4.46 12.58
N CYS A 55 1.90 5.20 13.66
CA CYS A 55 2.08 4.62 15.00
C CYS A 55 0.84 3.87 15.47
N THR A 56 -0.35 4.45 15.32
CA THR A 56 -1.60 3.78 15.70
C THR A 56 -1.86 2.53 14.87
N SER A 57 -1.52 2.55 13.57
CA SER A 57 -1.57 1.37 12.70
C SER A 57 -0.63 0.26 13.19
N LEU A 58 0.64 0.59 13.47
CA LEU A 58 1.62 -0.36 13.97
C LEU A 58 1.20 -1.00 15.30
N LEU A 59 0.65 -0.21 16.23
CA LEU A 59 0.11 -0.70 17.50
C LEU A 59 -1.07 -1.68 17.29
N LYS A 60 -1.98 -1.36 16.37
CA LYS A 60 -3.13 -2.22 16.03
C LYS A 60 -2.71 -3.52 15.34
N LEU A 61 -1.64 -3.49 14.57
CA LEU A 61 -1.23 -4.61 13.74
C LEU A 61 -0.54 -5.74 14.50
N LYS A 62 -0.08 -5.50 15.73
CA LYS A 62 0.77 -6.46 16.47
C LYS A 62 1.81 -7.09 15.54
N VAL A 63 2.53 -6.22 14.83
CA VAL A 63 3.31 -6.59 13.65
C VAL A 63 4.30 -7.71 14.03
N PRO A 64 4.26 -8.88 13.36
CA PRO A 64 5.28 -9.89 13.58
C PRO A 64 6.66 -9.34 13.20
N PRO A 65 7.77 -9.94 13.64
CA PRO A 65 9.08 -9.55 13.15
C PRO A 65 9.15 -9.76 11.63
N ILE A 66 9.12 -8.67 10.88
CA ILE A 66 9.07 -8.66 9.42
C ILE A 66 10.40 -8.14 8.87
N PRO A 67 10.96 -8.76 7.82
CA PRO A 67 12.12 -8.23 7.12
C PRO A 67 11.87 -6.82 6.60
N GLN A 68 12.84 -5.92 6.77
CA GLN A 68 12.79 -4.58 6.16
C GLN A 68 11.55 -3.74 6.56
N LEU A 69 11.14 -3.81 7.83
CA LEU A 69 10.01 -3.07 8.37
C LEU A 69 10.08 -1.56 8.11
N LEU A 70 11.25 -0.94 8.36
CA LEU A 70 11.44 0.51 8.19
C LEU A 70 11.24 0.98 6.74
N PRO A 71 11.89 0.37 5.72
CA PRO A 71 11.59 0.66 4.32
C PRO A 71 10.10 0.58 3.97
N ASN A 72 9.39 -0.44 4.46
CA ASN A 72 7.97 -0.61 4.19
C ASN A 72 7.10 0.46 4.86
N ILE A 73 7.45 0.91 6.06
CA ILE A 73 6.79 2.04 6.75
C ILE A 73 6.99 3.33 5.95
N LEU A 74 8.21 3.57 5.46
CA LEU A 74 8.55 4.74 4.65
C LEU A 74 7.77 4.74 3.33
N ILE A 75 7.71 3.60 2.63
CA ILE A 75 6.94 3.45 1.39
C ILE A 75 5.45 3.64 1.64
N SER A 76 4.90 3.08 2.72
CA SER A 76 3.50 3.27 3.10
C SER A 76 3.16 4.75 3.25
N SER A 77 4.04 5.51 3.92
CA SER A 77 3.90 6.95 4.12
C SER A 77 3.96 7.73 2.80
N ILE A 78 4.84 7.33 1.88
CA ILE A 78 4.90 7.92 0.53
C ILE A 78 3.60 7.69 -0.23
N ILE A 79 3.08 6.46 -0.23
CA ILE A 79 1.85 6.11 -0.97
C ILE A 79 0.65 6.87 -0.43
N LEU A 80 0.56 6.96 0.90
CA LEU A 80 -0.49 7.68 1.59
C LEU A 80 -0.56 9.15 1.16
N GLU A 81 0.60 9.82 1.06
CA GLU A 81 0.74 11.21 0.60
C GLU A 81 0.57 11.37 -0.91
N LYS A 82 1.34 10.65 -1.73
CA LYS A 82 1.32 10.78 -3.20
C LYS A 82 -0.03 10.37 -3.77
N GLY A 83 -0.63 9.30 -3.25
CA GLY A 83 -1.97 8.84 -3.66
C GLY A 83 -3.10 9.74 -3.15
N LYS A 84 -2.78 10.74 -2.31
CA LYS A 84 -3.74 11.56 -1.54
C LYS A 84 -4.80 10.66 -0.91
N MET A 85 -4.39 9.55 -0.32
CA MET A 85 -5.36 8.52 0.09
C MET A 85 -6.24 9.00 1.24
N HIS A 86 -5.77 9.93 2.08
CA HIS A 86 -6.57 10.57 3.13
C HIS A 86 -7.76 11.38 2.61
N THR A 87 -7.68 11.94 1.40
CA THR A 87 -8.78 12.76 0.87
C THR A 87 -9.86 11.92 0.21
N LYS A 88 -9.70 10.59 0.20
CA LYS A 88 -10.52 9.64 -0.53
C LYS A 88 -10.96 8.53 0.42
N LYS A 89 -12.27 8.31 0.56
CA LYS A 89 -12.79 7.16 1.30
C LYS A 89 -12.63 5.89 0.45
N TYR A 90 -11.70 5.03 0.83
CA TYR A 90 -11.52 3.70 0.23
C TYR A 90 -12.35 2.68 1.01
N ASP A 91 -13.04 1.79 0.29
CA ASP A 91 -13.82 0.71 0.91
C ASP A 91 -12.96 -0.54 1.09
N LEU A 92 -11.98 -0.71 0.20
CA LEU A 92 -11.15 -1.90 0.07
C LEU A 92 -9.74 -1.53 -0.41
N ILE A 93 -8.73 -2.19 0.15
CA ILE A 93 -7.40 -2.34 -0.44
C ILE A 93 -7.28 -3.75 -0.98
N TYR A 94 -6.90 -3.86 -2.25
CA TYR A 94 -6.61 -5.11 -2.92
C TYR A 94 -5.12 -5.14 -3.23
N ALA A 95 -4.35 -5.94 -2.52
CA ALA A 95 -2.91 -5.99 -2.64
C ALA A 95 -2.46 -7.35 -3.20
N HIS A 96 -1.77 -7.32 -4.33
CA HIS A 96 -1.06 -8.46 -4.87
C HIS A 96 0.31 -8.60 -4.24
N TRP A 97 0.73 -9.86 -4.07
CA TRP A 97 2.02 -10.27 -3.48
C TRP A 97 2.09 -10.04 -1.97
N LEU A 98 2.79 -10.93 -1.27
CA LEU A 98 2.95 -10.82 0.18
C LEU A 98 3.82 -9.61 0.55
N TYR A 99 4.93 -9.43 -0.18
CA TYR A 99 5.89 -8.34 0.03
C TYR A 99 6.29 -7.65 -1.27
N PRO A 100 6.60 -6.35 -1.24
CA PRO A 100 6.25 -5.38 -0.18
C PRO A 100 4.76 -4.95 -0.17
N ALA A 101 4.03 -5.14 -1.28
CA ALA A 101 2.68 -4.59 -1.45
C ALA A 101 1.64 -5.12 -0.46
N GLY A 102 1.67 -6.41 -0.09
CA GLY A 102 0.77 -6.97 0.90
C GLY A 102 0.90 -6.31 2.28
N PHE A 103 2.13 -6.18 2.78
CA PHE A 103 2.39 -5.49 4.04
C PHE A 103 2.01 -4.01 4.00
N ILE A 104 2.33 -3.31 2.91
CA ILE A 104 1.94 -1.91 2.75
C ILE A 104 0.41 -1.77 2.69
N GLY A 105 -0.27 -2.67 1.98
CA GLY A 105 -1.73 -2.73 1.94
C GLY A 105 -2.34 -2.97 3.31
N LEU A 106 -1.72 -3.83 4.12
CA LEU A 106 -2.11 -4.06 5.51
C LEU A 106 -2.00 -2.78 6.34
N MET A 107 -0.86 -2.08 6.28
CA MET A 107 -0.67 -0.78 6.95
C MET A 107 -1.73 0.25 6.54
N LEU A 108 -1.92 0.43 5.24
CA LEU A 108 -2.87 1.38 4.68
C LEU A 108 -4.31 1.02 5.06
N SER A 109 -4.66 -0.26 5.13
CA SER A 109 -6.02 -0.70 5.49
C SER A 109 -6.40 -0.28 6.92
N LYS A 110 -5.43 -0.28 7.84
CA LYS A 110 -5.63 0.15 9.22
C LYS A 110 -5.67 1.66 9.36
N ILE A 111 -4.84 2.38 8.60
CA ILE A 111 -4.84 3.85 8.55
C ILE A 111 -6.17 4.37 7.99
N LEU A 112 -6.64 3.77 6.88
CA LEU A 112 -7.85 4.19 6.18
C LEU A 112 -9.13 3.53 6.71
N ASN A 113 -9.00 2.63 7.70
CA ASN A 113 -10.10 1.85 8.28
C ASN A 113 -10.98 1.17 7.22
N CYS A 114 -10.36 0.41 6.32
CA CYS A 114 -11.03 -0.27 5.21
C CYS A 114 -10.67 -1.77 5.15
N LYS A 115 -11.40 -2.53 4.33
CA LYS A 115 -11.13 -3.97 4.16
C LYS A 115 -9.81 -4.17 3.42
N LEU A 116 -9.16 -5.30 3.68
CA LEU A 116 -7.97 -5.73 2.95
C LEU A 116 -8.27 -7.08 2.28
N ILE A 117 -7.91 -7.20 1.01
CA ILE A 117 -7.77 -8.48 0.31
C ILE A 117 -6.29 -8.63 -0.08
N LEU A 118 -5.70 -9.74 0.35
CA LEU A 118 -4.35 -10.14 -0.01
C LEU A 118 -4.43 -11.25 -1.06
N ALA A 119 -3.98 -10.96 -2.27
CA ALA A 119 -3.88 -11.91 -3.36
C ALA A 119 -2.43 -12.45 -3.42
N ILE A 120 -2.24 -13.67 -2.91
CA ILE A 120 -0.95 -14.36 -2.90
C ILE A 120 -1.01 -15.48 -3.95
N TRP A 121 -1.01 -15.08 -5.21
CA TRP A 121 -0.88 -15.99 -6.34
C TRP A 121 -0.18 -15.27 -7.49
N GLY A 122 0.47 -16.04 -8.36
CA GLY A 122 1.51 -15.54 -9.24
C GLY A 122 2.88 -15.99 -8.71
N TYR A 123 3.80 -16.29 -9.61
CA TYR A 123 5.11 -16.80 -9.24
C TYR A 123 5.98 -15.63 -8.74
N ASP A 124 6.51 -15.72 -7.52
CA ASP A 124 7.61 -14.87 -7.06
C ASP A 124 8.87 -15.34 -7.80
N ILE A 125 9.17 -14.77 -8.98
CA ILE A 125 10.45 -15.00 -9.69
C ILE A 125 11.50 -14.07 -9.11
#